data_AF-A0A5B8BV63-F1
#
_entry.id   AF-A0A5B8BV63-F1
#
_cell.length_a   1.000
_cell.length_b   1.000
_cell.length_c   1.000
_cell.angle_alpha   90.00
_cell.angle_beta   90.00
_cell.angle_gamma   90.00
#
_symmetry.space_group_name_H-M   'P 1'
#
loop_
_entity.id
_entity.type
_entity.pdbx_description
1 polymer ?
#
loop_
_entity_poly.entity_id
_entity_poly.type
_entity_poly.pdbx_seq_one_letter_code
_entity_poly.pdbx_strand_id
1 'polypeptide(L)'
;MNDSEPRPLSPSTRTLLGSYRPEVEEVEDLPEILASMGSRSVALVQSELIGWIKSGVVTKSALERLTGCEVASDETARGFIEAFCEFLKTPETDPPDIHEF
;
A
#
# COMPACT_ATOMS: atom_id res chain seq x y z
N MET A 1 5.89 -15.56 21.77
CA MET A 1 5.25 -14.55 20.92
C MET A 1 6.39 -13.82 20.24
N ASN A 2 6.46 -13.81 18.90
CA ASN A 2 7.55 -13.10 18.22
C ASN A 2 7.22 -11.60 18.25
N ASP A 3 7.88 -10.86 19.12
CA ASP A 3 8.01 -9.39 19.13
C ASP A 3 8.83 -8.91 17.92
N SER A 4 8.41 -9.29 16.71
CA SER A 4 8.91 -8.64 15.51
C SER A 4 8.01 -7.44 15.29
N GLU A 5 8.41 -6.28 15.81
CA GLU A 5 7.87 -5.01 15.33
C GLU A 5 7.87 -5.05 13.79
N PRO A 6 6.79 -4.56 13.15
CA PRO A 6 6.73 -4.48 11.69
C PRO A 6 8.00 -3.80 11.18
N ARG A 7 8.68 -4.44 10.23
CA ARG A 7 9.83 -3.79 9.59
C ARG A 7 9.36 -2.47 8.98
N PRO A 8 10.16 -1.40 9.09
CA PRO A 8 9.81 -0.13 8.48
C PRO A 8 9.62 -0.31 6.97
N LEU A 9 8.57 0.28 6.42
CA LEU A 9 8.30 0.26 4.97
C LEU A 9 9.46 0.92 4.22
N SER A 10 9.90 0.31 3.13
CA SER A 10 10.92 0.85 2.24
C SER A 10 10.48 2.18 1.58
N PRO A 11 11.43 2.98 1.05
CA PRO A 11 11.09 4.16 0.28
C PRO A 11 10.13 3.86 -0.88
N SER A 12 10.33 2.75 -1.59
CA SER A 12 9.46 2.33 -2.70
C SER A 12 8.02 2.08 -2.25
N THR A 13 7.82 1.36 -1.14
CA THR A 13 6.47 1.13 -0.60
C THR A 13 5.80 2.43 -0.17
N ARG A 14 6.57 3.35 0.44
CA ARG A 14 6.06 4.67 0.82
C ARG A 14 5.73 5.54 -0.37
N THR A 15 6.52 5.50 -1.44
CA THR A 15 6.25 6.21 -2.69
C THR A 15 4.95 5.71 -3.31
N LEU A 16 4.80 4.39 -3.45
CA LEU A 16 3.59 3.78 -4.04
C LEU A 16 2.31 4.12 -3.27
N LEU A 17 2.33 4.02 -1.93
CA LEU A 17 1.18 4.43 -1.12
C LEU A 17 1.01 5.94 -1.09
N GLY A 18 2.10 6.70 -1.21
CA GLY A 18 2.09 8.15 -1.29
C GLY A 18 1.50 8.69 -2.60
N SER A 19 1.46 7.88 -3.66
CA SER A 19 0.78 8.27 -4.91
C SER A 19 -0.71 8.57 -4.70
N TYR A 20 -1.34 8.00 -3.67
CA TYR A 20 -2.75 8.26 -3.31
C TYR A 20 -3.00 9.61 -2.65
N ARG A 21 -1.95 10.38 -2.36
CA ARG A 21 -2.09 11.70 -1.74
C ARG A 21 -2.94 12.61 -2.63
N PRO A 22 -3.92 13.35 -2.06
CA PRO A 22 -4.72 14.29 -2.85
C PRO A 22 -3.89 15.33 -3.60
N GLU A 23 -2.69 15.66 -3.09
CA GLU A 23 -1.74 16.56 -3.74
C GLU A 23 -0.89 15.90 -4.86
N VAL A 24 -0.99 14.59 -5.05
CA VAL A 24 -0.25 13.80 -6.03
C VAL A 24 -1.21 13.31 -7.11
N GLU A 25 -1.07 13.83 -8.34
CA GLU A 25 -1.90 13.45 -9.49
C GLU A 25 -1.46 12.12 -10.15
N GLU A 26 -0.59 11.33 -9.50
CA GLU A 26 0.11 10.18 -10.08
C GLU A 26 -0.52 8.81 -9.78
N VAL A 27 -1.72 8.74 -9.18
CA VAL A 27 -2.39 7.44 -8.90
C VAL A 27 -2.60 6.66 -10.19
N GLU A 28 -2.98 7.34 -11.27
CA GLU A 28 -3.21 6.74 -12.59
C GLU A 28 -1.92 6.17 -13.21
N ASP A 29 -0.75 6.67 -12.78
CA ASP A 29 0.56 6.25 -13.26
C ASP A 29 1.14 5.05 -12.49
N LEU A 30 0.44 4.56 -11.45
CA LEU A 30 0.88 3.41 -10.66
C LEU A 30 1.28 2.17 -11.49
N PRO A 31 0.54 1.77 -12.53
CA PRO A 31 0.95 0.66 -13.40
C PRO A 31 2.31 0.91 -14.09
N GLU A 32 2.56 2.14 -14.54
CA GLU A 32 3.83 2.52 -15.19
C GLU A 32 4.99 2.56 -14.19
N ILE A 33 4.75 3.11 -12.99
CA ILE A 33 5.72 3.07 -11.89
C ILE A 33 6.09 1.62 -11.56
N LEU A 34 5.11 0.73 -11.41
CA LEU A 34 5.35 -0.68 -11.12
C LEU A 34 6.12 -1.39 -12.24
N ALA A 35 5.80 -1.09 -13.50
CA ALA A 35 6.53 -1.62 -14.65
C ALA A 35 8.02 -1.20 -14.61
N SER A 36 8.32 0.02 -14.16
CA SER A 36 9.70 0.53 -14.03
C SER A 36 10.47 -0.03 -12.83
N MET A 37 9.79 -0.40 -11.75
CA MET A 37 10.40 -0.85 -10.48
C MET A 37 11.10 -2.22 -10.57
N GLY A 38 10.74 -3.03 -11.55
CA GLY A 38 11.26 -4.39 -11.73
C GLY A 38 10.73 -5.39 -10.70
N SER A 39 10.69 -6.66 -11.09
CA SER A 39 10.01 -7.73 -10.33
C SER A 39 10.52 -7.93 -8.90
N ARG A 40 11.82 -7.71 -8.65
CA ARG A 40 12.41 -7.83 -7.32
C ARG A 40 11.90 -6.76 -6.35
N SER A 41 11.73 -5.53 -6.83
CA SER A 41 11.24 -4.42 -6.02
C SER A 41 9.76 -4.60 -5.71
N VAL A 42 8.97 -5.02 -6.69
CA VAL A 42 7.55 -5.35 -6.49
C VAL A 42 7.37 -6.46 -5.44
N ALA A 43 8.18 -7.53 -5.52
CA ALA A 43 8.15 -8.61 -4.53
C ALA A 43 8.54 -8.14 -3.11
N LEU A 44 9.48 -7.18 -3.00
CA LEU A 44 9.85 -6.59 -1.72
C LEU A 44 8.68 -5.78 -1.13
N VAL A 45 8.06 -4.89 -1.92
CA VAL A 45 6.89 -4.11 -1.51
C VAL A 45 5.79 -5.04 -1.01
N GLN A 46 5.47 -6.07 -1.79
CA GLN A 46 4.45 -7.05 -1.41
C GLN A 46 4.79 -7.75 -0.09
N SER A 47 6.03 -8.19 0.10
CA SER A 47 6.46 -8.82 1.35
C SER A 47 6.36 -7.87 2.55
N GLU A 48 6.63 -6.58 2.37
CA GLU A 48 6.52 -5.57 3.42
C GLU A 48 5.05 -5.37 3.82
N LEU A 49 4.16 -5.18 2.85
CA LEU A 49 2.73 -4.97 3.09
C LEU A 49 2.06 -6.20 3.74
N ILE A 50 2.40 -7.41 3.29
CA ILE A 50 1.94 -8.65 3.94
C ILE A 50 2.44 -8.73 5.38
N GLY A 51 3.69 -8.32 5.61
CA GLY A 51 4.25 -8.24 6.96
C GLY A 51 3.46 -7.28 7.85
N TRP A 52 3.10 -6.12 7.29
CA TRP A 52 2.30 -5.09 7.95
C TRP A 52 0.89 -5.56 8.33
N ILE A 53 0.21 -6.26 7.41
CA ILE A 53 -1.11 -6.86 7.68
C ILE A 53 -1.00 -7.89 8.82
N LYS A 54 0.00 -8.78 8.77
CA LYS A 54 0.17 -9.88 9.74
C LYS A 54 0.52 -9.41 11.15
N SER A 55 1.20 -8.29 11.29
CA SER A 55 1.56 -7.72 12.59
C SER A 55 0.43 -6.88 13.21
N GLY A 56 -0.65 -6.60 12.48
CA GLY A 56 -1.80 -5.86 13.00
C GLY A 56 -1.56 -4.35 13.18
N VAL A 57 -0.51 -3.79 12.56
CA VAL A 57 -0.21 -2.35 12.59
C VAL A 57 -0.88 -1.54 11.49
N VAL A 58 -1.55 -2.18 10.53
CA VAL A 58 -2.38 -1.49 9.55
C VAL A 58 -3.58 -0.90 10.29
N THR A 59 -3.45 0.37 10.65
CA THR A 59 -4.48 1.18 11.33
C THR A 59 -4.87 2.33 10.42
N LYS A 60 -6.06 2.89 10.62
CA LYS A 60 -6.55 4.12 9.99
C LYS A 60 -5.48 5.21 9.99
N SER A 61 -4.97 5.55 11.17
CA SER A 61 -3.95 6.61 11.30
C SER A 61 -2.63 6.28 10.61
N ALA A 62 -2.26 5.01 10.48
CA ALA A 62 -1.05 4.63 9.76
C ALA A 62 -1.23 4.80 8.25
N LEU A 63 -2.39 4.41 7.72
CA LEU A 63 -2.71 4.56 6.30
C LEU A 63 -2.85 6.02 5.91
N GLU A 64 -3.63 6.81 6.66
CA GLU A 64 -3.85 8.25 6.42
C GLU A 64 -2.54 9.04 6.35
N ARG A 65 -1.53 8.68 7.17
CA ARG A 65 -0.21 9.33 7.10
C ARG A 65 0.55 9.03 5.82
N LEU A 66 0.34 7.85 5.24
CA LEU A 66 1.01 7.43 4.01
C LEU A 66 0.30 8.01 2.79
N THR A 67 -1.02 7.79 2.71
CA THR A 67 -1.85 8.12 1.56
C THR A 67 -2.43 9.52 1.61
N GLY A 68 -2.43 10.22 2.75
CA GLY A 68 -3.10 11.52 2.87
C GLY A 68 -4.64 11.47 2.81
N CYS A 69 -5.24 10.31 2.51
CA CYS A 69 -6.68 10.13 2.40
C CYS A 69 -7.28 9.63 3.69
N GLU A 70 -8.36 10.28 4.15
CA GLU A 70 -9.14 9.83 5.30
C GLU A 70 -9.87 8.51 5.00
N VAL A 71 -9.85 7.59 5.97
CA VAL A 71 -10.57 6.31 5.87
C VAL A 71 -11.52 6.10 7.04
N ALA A 72 -12.58 5.31 6.85
CA ALA A 72 -13.63 5.16 7.85
C ALA A 72 -13.16 4.41 9.10
N SER A 73 -12.32 3.39 8.94
CA SER A 73 -11.95 2.47 10.03
C SER A 73 -10.59 1.79 9.81
N ASP A 74 -10.08 1.12 10.85
CA ASP A 74 -8.92 0.21 10.72
C ASP A 74 -9.22 -0.97 9.77
N GLU A 75 -10.48 -1.40 9.68
CA GLU A 75 -10.93 -2.45 8.76
C GLU A 75 -10.84 -1.98 7.30
N THR A 76 -11.32 -0.77 7.01
CA THR A 76 -11.16 -0.10 5.70
C THR A 76 -9.69 0.01 5.33
N ALA A 77 -8.85 0.45 6.28
CA ALA A 77 -7.41 0.58 6.03
C ALA A 77 -6.76 -0.77 5.68
N ARG A 78 -7.18 -1.84 6.36
CA ARG A 78 -6.71 -3.19 6.08
C ARG A 78 -7.21 -3.70 4.73
N GLY A 79 -8.49 -3.52 4.42
CA GLY A 79 -9.09 -3.92 3.15
C GLY A 79 -8.38 -3.27 1.95
N PHE A 80 -8.06 -1.98 2.07
CA PHE A 80 -7.29 -1.27 1.06
C PHE A 80 -5.88 -1.85 0.85
N ILE A 81 -5.12 -2.11 1.93
CA ILE A 81 -3.77 -2.70 1.81
C ILE A 81 -3.81 -4.13 1.23
N GLU A 82 -4.85 -4.91 1.57
CA GLU A 82 -5.08 -6.24 0.99
C GLU A 82 -5.37 -6.14 -0.51
N ALA A 83 -6.25 -5.22 -0.94
CA ALA A 83 -6.52 -4.97 -2.35
C ALA A 83 -5.29 -4.46 -3.11
N PHE A 84 -4.49 -3.57 -2.49
CA PHE A 84 -3.24 -3.11 -3.06
C PHE A 84 -2.24 -4.26 -3.24
N CYS A 85 -2.17 -5.21 -2.30
CA CYS A 85 -1.36 -6.41 -2.45
C CYS A 85 -1.79 -7.32 -3.61
N GLU A 86 -3.10 -7.38 -3.92
CA GLU A 86 -3.60 -8.09 -5.09
C GLU A 86 -3.25 -7.35 -6.39
N PHE A 87 -3.42 -6.03 -6.43
CA PHE A 87 -2.99 -5.19 -7.56
C PHE A 87 -1.51 -5.39 -7.91
N LEU A 88 -0.62 -5.51 -6.91
CA LEU A 88 0.80 -5.79 -7.14
C LEU A 88 1.08 -7.15 -7.81
N LYS A 89 0.16 -8.12 -7.74
CA LYS A 89 0.29 -9.42 -8.43
C LYS A 89 -0.18 -9.35 -9.88
N THR A 90 -1.18 -8.52 -10.14
CA THR A 90 -1.83 -8.35 -11.44
C THR A 90 -1.94 -6.86 -11.77
N PRO A 91 -0.82 -6.18 -12.09
CA PRO A 91 -0.80 -4.73 -12.34
C PRO A 91 -1.54 -4.31 -13.63
N GLU A 92 -2.13 -5.27 -14.36
CA GLU A 92 -3.05 -5.03 -15.47
C GLU A 92 -4.47 -4.65 -15.01
N THR A 93 -4.78 -4.77 -13.71
CA THR A 93 -6.04 -4.29 -13.13
C THR A 93 -5.93 -2.84 -12.71
N ASP A 94 -7.06 -2.17 -12.58
CA ASP A 94 -7.09 -0.82 -12.02
C ASP A 94 -6.50 -0.81 -10.59
N PRO A 95 -5.75 0.24 -10.21
CA PRO A 95 -5.36 0.45 -8.82
C PRO A 95 -6.60 0.52 -7.91
N PRO A 96 -6.54 -0.02 -6.68
CA PRO A 96 -7.69 0.03 -5.77
C PRO A 96 -8.01 1.48 -5.38
N ASP A 97 -9.28 1.88 -5.44
CA ASP A 97 -9.70 3.19 -4.94
C ASP A 97 -9.90 3.14 -3.42
N ILE A 98 -9.14 3.95 -2.68
CA ILE A 98 -9.23 4.04 -1.21
C ILE A 98 -10.62 4.49 -0.72
N HIS A 99 -11.41 5.17 -1.55
CA HIS A 99 -12.75 5.64 -1.22
C HIS A 99 -13.85 4.58 -1.46
N GLU A 100 -13.53 3.44 -2.06
CA GLU A 100 -14.47 2.33 -2.29
C GLU A 100 -14.57 1.35 -1.10
N PHE A 101 -13.78 1.57 -0.04
CA PHE A 101 -13.66 0.70 1.15
C PHE A 101 -14.29 1.27 2.43
#